data_AF-A0A3A9C012-F1
#
_entry.id   AF-A0A3A9C012-F1
#
_cell.length_a   1.000
_cell.length_b   1.000
_cell.length_c   1.000
_cell.angle_alpha   90.00
_cell.angle_beta   90.00
_cell.angle_gamma   90.00
#
_symmetry.space_group_name_H-M   'P 1'
#
loop_
_entity.id
_entity.type
_entity.pdbx_description
1 polymer ?
#
loop_
_entity_poly.entity_id
_entity_poly.type
_entity_poly.pdbx_seq_one_letter_code
_entity_poly.pdbx_strand_id
1 'polypeptide(L)'
;MSFNITMEFTGLNEIQREIEKLSTESELKALNKKIVKRAGEIGQQEAKSQIRKKAYSKNPMKSGRKGSRTGKHAADNVPKKASTQSGNYGELIGWDRGDVSPFFYMKFHEWGTSIHKPKGFMLDAAKPTYEALKSIAEEEYERVLKEKLGG
;
A
#
# COMPACT_ATOMS: atom_id res chain seq x y z
N MET A 1 16.70 39.31 28.73
CA MET A 1 15.56 38.38 28.60
C MET A 1 15.80 37.55 27.36
N SER A 2 16.18 36.29 27.51
CA SER A 2 16.34 35.33 26.41
C SER A 2 15.28 34.24 26.55
N PHE A 3 14.74 33.79 25.41
CA PHE A 3 13.80 32.68 25.35
C PHE A 3 14.48 31.46 24.72
N ASN A 4 14.15 30.29 25.25
CA ASN A 4 14.60 29.00 24.73
C ASN A 4 13.69 28.57 23.59
N ILE A 5 14.29 28.24 22.44
CA ILE A 5 13.64 27.42 21.42
C ILE A 5 14.26 26.03 21.54
N THR A 6 13.47 25.06 21.99
CA THR A 6 13.85 23.64 21.97
C THR A 6 12.95 22.93 20.97
N MET A 7 13.57 22.29 19.97
CA MET A 7 12.93 21.40 19.03
C MET A 7 13.39 19.97 19.37
N GLU A 8 12.49 19.16 19.94
CA GLU A 8 12.66 17.71 19.95
C GLU A 8 11.83 17.15 18.80
N PHE A 9 12.48 16.46 17.85
CA PHE A 9 11.86 16.04 16.60
C PHE A 9 11.29 14.63 16.73
N THR A 10 9.96 14.53 16.87
CA THR A 10 9.20 13.29 16.62
C THR A 10 8.35 13.42 15.34
N GLY A 11 9.06 13.79 14.26
CA GLY A 11 8.60 14.50 13.06
C GLY A 11 7.18 14.23 12.52
N LEU A 12 6.76 12.99 12.26
CA LEU A 12 5.52 12.76 11.50
C LEU A 12 4.24 13.09 12.30
N ASN A 13 4.20 12.73 13.58
CA ASN A 13 3.02 12.97 14.43
C ASN A 13 2.81 14.46 14.73
N GLU A 14 3.91 15.21 14.90
CA GLU A 14 3.88 16.64 15.17
C GLU A 14 3.47 17.42 13.93
N ILE A 15 4.06 17.11 12.77
CA ILE A 15 3.69 17.72 11.48
C ILE A 15 2.20 17.44 11.19
N GLN A 16 1.74 16.20 11.38
CA GLN A 16 0.33 15.86 11.16
C GLN A 16 -0.60 16.70 12.05
N ARG A 17 -0.27 16.86 13.34
CA ARG A 17 -1.07 17.68 14.27
C ARG A 17 -1.09 19.16 13.90
N GLU A 18 0.00 19.70 13.38
CA GLU A 18 0.04 21.09 12.91
C GLU A 18 -0.83 21.28 11.67
N ILE A 19 -0.79 20.35 10.73
CA ILE A 19 -1.65 20.38 9.54
C ILE A 19 -3.12 20.22 9.92
N GLU A 20 -3.45 19.36 10.89
CA GLU A 20 -4.80 19.20 11.43
C GLU A 20 -5.37 20.50 12.02
N LYS A 21 -4.51 21.37 12.59
CA LYS A 21 -4.92 22.69 13.09
C LYS A 21 -5.10 23.72 11.98
N LEU A 22 -4.32 23.61 10.91
CA LEU A 22 -4.26 24.59 9.82
C LEU A 22 -5.13 24.24 8.61
N SER A 23 -5.66 23.02 8.55
CA SER A 23 -6.40 22.48 7.42
C SER A 23 -7.79 22.02 7.83
N THR A 24 -8.72 22.10 6.88
CA THR A 24 -10.04 21.50 7.02
C THR A 24 -9.94 19.98 6.99
N GLU A 25 -10.92 19.30 7.59
CA GLU A 25 -11.01 17.83 7.55
C GLU A 25 -11.06 17.30 6.10
N SER A 26 -11.69 18.04 5.18
CA SER A 26 -11.75 17.69 3.75
C SER A 26 -10.38 17.78 3.06
N GLU A 27 -9.58 18.80 3.35
CA GLU A 27 -8.23 18.95 2.79
C GLU A 27 -7.32 17.82 3.30
N LEU A 28 -7.37 17.53 4.60
CA LEU A 28 -6.60 16.45 5.20
C LEU A 28 -6.99 15.08 4.62
N LYS A 29 -8.29 14.82 4.46
CA LYS A 29 -8.78 13.58 3.80
C LYS A 29 -8.29 13.47 2.35
N ALA A 30 -8.28 14.57 1.60
CA ALA A 30 -7.77 14.58 0.23
C ALA A 30 -6.25 14.31 0.17
N LEU A 31 -5.49 14.91 1.08
CA LEU A 31 -4.05 14.71 1.22
C LEU A 31 -3.72 13.25 1.57
N ASN A 32 -4.39 12.70 2.59
CA ASN A 32 -4.19 11.31 3.03
C ASN A 32 -4.55 10.33 1.90
N LYS A 33 -5.63 10.61 1.15
CA LYS A 33 -5.99 9.83 -0.03
C LYS A 33 -4.91 9.87 -1.11
N LYS A 34 -4.28 11.02 -1.37
CA LYS A 34 -3.17 11.16 -2.33
C LYS A 34 -1.95 10.35 -1.90
N ILE A 35 -1.56 10.46 -0.63
CA ILE A 35 -0.45 9.71 -0.02
C ILE A 35 -0.68 8.20 -0.17
N VAL A 36 -1.85 7.72 0.26
CA VAL A 36 -2.20 6.28 0.21
C VAL A 36 -2.26 5.77 -1.23
N LYS A 37 -2.75 6.54 -2.19
CA LYS A 37 -2.75 6.15 -3.62
C LYS A 37 -1.34 5.96 -4.17
N ARG A 38 -0.43 6.90 -3.88
CA ARG A 38 0.97 6.84 -4.33
C ARG A 38 1.69 5.65 -3.70
N ALA A 39 1.51 5.42 -2.40
CA ALA A 39 2.03 4.22 -1.73
C ALA A 39 1.42 2.93 -2.30
N GLY A 40 0.11 2.95 -2.62
CA GLY A 40 -0.60 1.81 -3.22
C GLY A 40 -0.06 1.41 -4.60
N GLU A 41 0.43 2.36 -5.40
CA GLU A 41 1.11 2.08 -6.66
C GLU A 41 2.44 1.36 -6.46
N ILE A 42 3.24 1.83 -5.49
CA ILE A 42 4.50 1.18 -5.11
C ILE A 42 4.24 -0.24 -4.61
N GLY A 43 3.25 -0.41 -3.74
CA GLY A 43 2.91 -1.74 -3.23
C GLY A 43 2.41 -2.71 -4.30
N GLN A 44 1.74 -2.21 -5.35
CA GLN A 44 1.36 -3.05 -6.49
C GLN A 44 2.59 -3.50 -7.29
N GLN A 45 3.59 -2.63 -7.47
CA GLN A 45 4.85 -2.98 -8.14
C GLN A 45 5.68 -3.96 -7.31
N GLU A 46 5.76 -3.76 -5.99
CA GLU A 46 6.44 -4.68 -5.08
C GLU A 46 5.76 -6.04 -5.06
N ALA A 47 4.43 -6.09 -5.00
CA ALA A 47 3.67 -7.34 -5.10
C ALA A 47 3.98 -8.07 -6.42
N LYS A 48 3.97 -7.35 -7.56
CA LYS A 48 4.35 -7.90 -8.86
C LYS A 48 5.78 -8.48 -8.85
N SER A 49 6.74 -7.75 -8.29
CA SER A 49 8.14 -8.17 -8.16
C SER A 49 8.28 -9.45 -7.32
N GLN A 50 7.63 -9.49 -6.15
CA GLN A 50 7.68 -10.64 -5.25
C GLN A 50 6.96 -11.87 -5.82
N ILE A 51 5.84 -11.69 -6.52
CA ILE A 51 5.18 -12.79 -7.24
C ILE A 51 6.10 -13.35 -8.33
N ARG A 52 6.82 -12.49 -9.07
CA ARG A 52 7.79 -12.92 -10.09
C ARG A 52 8.92 -13.75 -9.49
N LYS A 53 9.37 -13.43 -8.27
CA LYS A 53 10.42 -14.17 -7.56
C LYS A 53 9.95 -15.50 -7.00
N LYS A 54 8.78 -15.53 -6.35
CA LYS A 54 8.37 -16.67 -5.52
C LYS A 54 7.26 -17.54 -6.12
N ALA A 55 6.39 -16.97 -6.94
CA ALA A 55 5.16 -17.62 -7.39
C ALA A 55 4.95 -17.60 -8.91
N TYR A 56 5.99 -17.24 -9.67
CA TYR A 56 5.91 -17.15 -11.12
C TYR A 56 5.83 -18.53 -11.78
N SER A 57 4.88 -18.67 -12.69
CA SER A 57 4.83 -19.80 -13.62
C SER A 57 5.34 -19.36 -14.98
N LYS A 58 6.25 -20.13 -15.58
CA LYS A 58 6.69 -19.91 -16.98
C LYS A 58 5.56 -20.07 -17.99
N ASN A 59 4.53 -20.87 -17.66
CA ASN A 59 3.37 -21.07 -18.51
C ASN A 59 2.08 -20.72 -17.73
N PRO A 60 1.39 -19.61 -18.07
CA PRO A 60 0.17 -19.20 -17.37
C PRO A 60 -0.98 -20.20 -17.56
N MET A 61 -0.97 -21.02 -18.61
CA MET A 61 -1.94 -22.08 -18.82
C MET A 61 -1.75 -23.28 -17.89
N LYS A 62 -0.68 -23.30 -17.08
CA LYS A 62 -0.50 -24.27 -15.99
C LYS A 62 -0.84 -23.70 -14.60
N SER A 63 -1.23 -22.43 -14.52
CA SER A 63 -1.58 -21.79 -13.25
C SER A 63 -3.08 -21.77 -13.01
N GLY A 64 -3.49 -21.98 -11.77
CA GLY A 64 -4.90 -22.02 -11.37
C GLY A 64 -5.68 -23.25 -11.85
N ARG A 65 -6.94 -23.31 -11.41
CA ARG A 65 -7.87 -24.40 -11.72
C ARG A 65 -8.18 -24.44 -13.23
N LYS A 66 -8.23 -25.64 -13.82
CA LYS A 66 -8.69 -25.87 -15.20
C LYS A 66 -10.12 -25.30 -15.34
N GLY A 67 -10.32 -24.33 -16.22
CA GLY A 67 -11.58 -23.55 -16.38
C GLY A 67 -11.52 -22.10 -15.88
N SER A 68 -10.62 -21.78 -14.95
CA SER A 68 -10.41 -20.40 -14.44
C SER A 68 -9.11 -19.77 -14.97
N ARG A 69 -8.50 -20.40 -15.97
CA ARG A 69 -7.22 -19.97 -16.54
C ARG A 69 -7.48 -18.88 -17.56
N THR A 70 -6.86 -17.72 -17.37
CA THR A 70 -7.00 -16.56 -18.26
C THR A 70 -5.98 -16.53 -19.39
N GLY A 71 -4.96 -17.41 -19.35
CA GLY A 71 -3.81 -17.36 -20.26
C GLY A 71 -2.83 -16.22 -19.95
N LYS A 72 -3.05 -15.44 -18.89
CA LYS A 72 -2.19 -14.33 -18.47
C LYS A 72 -1.47 -14.63 -17.15
N HIS A 73 -0.39 -13.90 -16.86
CA HIS A 73 0.33 -14.05 -15.59
C HIS A 73 -0.32 -13.26 -14.47
N ALA A 74 -0.50 -13.89 -13.30
CA ALA A 74 -1.04 -13.22 -12.10
C ALA A 74 -0.18 -12.04 -11.66
N ALA A 75 1.14 -12.10 -11.82
CA ALA A 75 2.06 -11.01 -11.50
C ALA A 75 1.74 -9.70 -12.24
N ASP A 76 1.17 -9.80 -13.45
CA ASP A 76 0.81 -8.62 -14.27
C ASP A 76 -0.63 -8.18 -14.04
N ASN A 77 -1.37 -8.88 -13.19
CA ASN A 77 -2.79 -8.65 -12.93
C ASN A 77 -3.06 -8.60 -11.42
N VAL A 78 -2.12 -8.06 -10.63
CA VAL A 78 -2.30 -7.84 -9.20
C VAL A 78 -3.41 -6.81 -9.02
N PRO A 79 -4.55 -7.16 -8.39
CA PRO A 79 -5.65 -6.23 -8.21
C PRO A 79 -5.24 -5.13 -7.21
N LYS A 80 -5.75 -3.92 -7.46
CA LYS A 80 -5.69 -2.78 -6.56
C LYS A 80 -7.11 -2.23 -6.45
N LYS A 81 -7.66 -2.19 -5.24
CA LYS A 81 -9.03 -1.77 -4.98
C LYS A 81 -9.03 -0.69 -3.91
N ALA A 82 -9.73 0.40 -4.17
CA ALA A 82 -10.02 1.38 -3.14
C ALA A 82 -10.80 0.70 -2.00
N SER A 83 -10.41 1.00 -0.77
CA SER A 83 -11.05 0.53 0.44
C SER A 83 -11.37 1.73 1.33
N THR A 84 -12.34 1.55 2.23
CA THR A 84 -12.61 2.53 3.28
C THR A 84 -12.78 1.77 4.58
N GLN A 85 -11.96 2.12 5.57
CA GLN A 85 -12.02 1.50 6.89
C GLN A 85 -12.16 2.60 7.93
N SER A 86 -13.22 2.55 8.73
CA SER A 86 -13.53 3.53 9.77
C SER A 86 -13.52 4.99 9.27
N GLY A 87 -14.01 5.22 8.05
CA GLY A 87 -14.05 6.55 7.42
C GLY A 87 -12.74 7.01 6.77
N ASN A 88 -11.66 6.23 6.87
CA ASN A 88 -10.37 6.53 6.24
C ASN A 88 -10.21 5.79 4.91
N TYR A 89 -9.62 6.48 3.93
CA TYR A 89 -9.30 5.88 2.64
C TYR A 89 -8.15 4.88 2.78
N GLY A 90 -8.30 3.72 2.14
CA GLY A 90 -7.27 2.68 2.05
C GLY A 90 -7.15 2.17 0.60
N GLU A 91 -6.07 1.45 0.34
CA GLU A 91 -5.89 0.68 -0.90
C GLU A 91 -5.64 -0.77 -0.51
N LEU A 92 -6.47 -1.68 -1.02
CA LEU A 92 -6.28 -3.11 -0.90
C LEU A 92 -5.52 -3.60 -2.12
N ILE A 93 -4.33 -4.17 -1.90
CA ILE A 93 -3.45 -4.68 -2.95
C ILE A 93 -3.44 -6.20 -2.87
N GLY A 94 -3.64 -6.87 -4.01
CA GLY A 94 -3.67 -8.32 -4.09
C GLY A 94 -5.02 -8.95 -3.76
N TRP A 95 -5.02 -10.26 -3.60
CA TRP A 95 -6.24 -11.06 -3.44
C TRP A 95 -6.52 -11.30 -1.97
N ASP A 96 -7.65 -10.80 -1.48
CA ASP A 96 -8.12 -11.08 -0.12
C ASP A 96 -8.66 -12.53 0.00
N ARG A 97 -9.04 -12.91 1.23
CA ARG A 97 -9.55 -14.27 1.51
C ARG A 97 -10.86 -14.59 0.78
N GLY A 98 -11.73 -13.60 0.60
CA GLY A 98 -13.03 -13.74 -0.07
C GLY A 98 -12.96 -13.62 -1.59
N ASP A 99 -11.82 -13.20 -2.14
CA ASP A 99 -11.68 -12.94 -3.57
C ASP A 99 -11.89 -14.22 -4.39
N VAL A 100 -12.77 -14.12 -5.40
CA VAL A 100 -13.13 -15.17 -6.37
C VAL A 100 -12.88 -14.72 -7.82
N SER A 101 -12.28 -13.54 -8.00
CA SER A 101 -11.94 -12.97 -9.30
C SER A 101 -10.79 -13.76 -9.96
N PRO A 102 -10.48 -13.51 -11.24
CA PRO A 102 -9.32 -14.12 -11.88
C PRO A 102 -8.06 -14.00 -11.02
N PHE A 103 -7.24 -15.07 -11.04
CA PHE A 103 -6.03 -15.19 -10.24
C PHE A 103 -6.22 -15.31 -8.72
N PHE A 104 -7.45 -15.45 -8.21
CA PHE A 104 -7.69 -15.62 -6.76
C PHE A 104 -6.86 -16.74 -6.12
N TYR A 105 -6.44 -17.75 -6.90
CA TYR A 105 -5.61 -18.85 -6.41
C TYR A 105 -4.26 -18.38 -5.84
N MET A 106 -3.80 -17.17 -6.17
CA MET A 106 -2.61 -16.56 -5.59
C MET A 106 -2.70 -16.44 -4.06
N LYS A 107 -3.90 -16.30 -3.51
CA LYS A 107 -4.14 -16.27 -2.06
C LYS A 107 -3.71 -17.56 -1.36
N PHE A 108 -3.86 -18.71 -2.03
CA PHE A 108 -3.36 -20.00 -1.54
C PHE A 108 -1.85 -20.14 -1.66
N HIS A 109 -1.23 -19.46 -2.64
CA HIS A 109 0.23 -19.38 -2.69
C HIS A 109 0.78 -18.48 -1.57
N GLU A 110 0.06 -17.41 -1.22
CA GLU A 110 0.45 -16.51 -0.14
C GLU A 110 0.42 -17.23 1.21
N TRP A 111 -0.75 -17.75 1.60
CA TRP A 111 -0.98 -18.33 2.93
C TRP A 111 -0.71 -19.84 3.03
N GLY A 112 -0.48 -20.49 1.89
CA GLY A 112 -0.33 -21.94 1.85
C GLY A 112 -1.67 -22.68 1.91
N THR A 113 -1.56 -23.99 1.85
CA THR A 113 -2.65 -24.97 2.00
C THR A 113 -2.13 -26.13 2.83
N SER A 114 -2.96 -27.13 3.12
CA SER A 114 -2.51 -28.38 3.77
C SER A 114 -1.39 -29.10 3.00
N ILE A 115 -1.28 -28.88 1.68
CA ILE A 115 -0.31 -29.57 0.80
C ILE A 115 0.88 -28.66 0.45
N HIS A 116 0.65 -27.36 0.31
CA HIS A 116 1.66 -26.40 -0.16
C HIS A 116 2.00 -25.38 0.92
N LYS A 117 3.30 -25.20 1.22
CA LYS A 117 3.77 -24.19 2.16
C LYS A 117 3.46 -22.76 1.67
N PRO A 118 3.23 -21.80 2.59
CA PRO A 118 3.08 -20.38 2.25
C PRO A 118 4.35 -19.84 1.59
N LYS A 119 4.17 -18.91 0.65
CA LYS A 119 5.27 -18.22 -0.04
C LYS A 119 5.52 -16.80 0.50
N GLY A 120 4.53 -16.17 1.13
CA GLY A 120 4.68 -14.86 1.77
C GLY A 120 5.22 -13.78 0.84
N PHE A 121 4.69 -13.66 -0.37
CA PHE A 121 5.11 -12.61 -1.32
C PHE A 121 4.39 -11.29 -1.07
N MET A 122 3.15 -11.30 -0.54
CA MET A 122 2.45 -10.07 -0.16
C MET A 122 3.02 -9.49 1.13
N LEU A 123 3.35 -10.33 2.11
CA LEU A 123 4.04 -9.89 3.33
C LEU A 123 5.38 -9.21 3.01
N ASP A 124 6.19 -9.80 2.13
CA ASP A 124 7.46 -9.23 1.72
C ASP A 124 7.31 -7.94 0.90
N ALA A 125 6.22 -7.80 0.14
CA ALA A 125 5.90 -6.56 -0.55
C ALA A 125 5.39 -5.47 0.40
N ALA A 126 4.73 -5.85 1.50
CA ALA A 126 4.16 -4.90 2.45
C ALA A 126 5.24 -4.08 3.15
N LYS A 127 6.36 -4.69 3.55
CA LYS A 127 7.45 -3.97 4.25
C LYS A 127 7.98 -2.73 3.50
N PRO A 128 8.48 -2.84 2.25
CA PRO A 128 8.92 -1.66 1.49
C PRO A 128 7.76 -0.71 1.16
N THR A 129 6.53 -1.22 1.04
CA THR A 129 5.34 -0.37 0.84
C THR A 129 5.07 0.51 2.05
N TYR A 130 5.19 -0.02 3.27
CA TYR A 130 5.02 0.75 4.50
C TYR A 130 6.13 1.79 4.69
N GLU A 131 7.37 1.45 4.35
CA GLU A 131 8.50 2.39 4.36
C GLU A 131 8.26 3.54 3.37
N ALA A 132 7.81 3.21 2.15
CA ALA A 132 7.44 4.21 1.14
C ALA A 132 6.25 5.07 1.57
N LEU A 133 5.22 4.48 2.18
CA LEU A 133 4.07 5.22 2.71
C LEU A 133 4.52 6.27 3.73
N LYS A 134 5.40 5.89 4.67
CA LYS A 134 5.93 6.80 5.69
C LYS A 134 6.69 7.95 5.04
N SER A 135 7.61 7.65 4.13
CA SER A 135 8.42 8.67 3.44
C SER A 135 7.57 9.61 2.59
N ILE A 136 6.58 9.09 1.86
CA ILE A 136 5.63 9.91 1.07
C ILE A 136 4.78 10.79 2.00
N ALA A 137 4.35 10.26 3.14
CA ALA A 137 3.57 11.03 4.10
C ALA A 137 4.39 12.20 4.67
N GLU A 138 5.63 11.95 5.09
CA GLU A 138 6.55 13.00 5.56
C GLU A 138 6.74 14.08 4.49
N GLU A 139 7.08 13.69 3.25
CA GLU A 139 7.26 14.62 2.12
C GLU A 139 6.01 15.48 1.85
N GLU A 140 4.85 14.85 1.76
CA GLU A 140 3.60 15.52 1.39
C GLU A 140 3.08 16.40 2.51
N TYR A 141 3.18 15.95 3.77
CA TYR A 141 2.81 16.75 4.92
C TYR A 141 3.75 17.96 5.09
N GLU A 142 5.07 17.77 5.01
CA GLU A 142 6.01 18.89 5.08
C GLU A 142 5.76 19.92 3.99
N ARG A 143 5.44 19.48 2.78
CA ARG A 143 5.11 20.39 1.67
C ARG A 143 3.88 21.24 2.00
N VAL A 144 2.78 20.60 2.43
CA VAL A 144 1.54 21.31 2.77
C VAL A 144 1.73 22.24 3.97
N LEU A 145 2.51 21.82 4.98
CA LEU A 145 2.80 22.65 6.13
C LEU A 145 3.55 23.93 5.71
N LYS A 146 4.57 23.82 4.84
CA LYS A 146 5.29 24.98 4.29
C LYS A 146 4.37 25.91 3.49
N GLU A 147 3.50 25.35 2.65
CA GLU A 147 2.51 26.13 1.89
C GLU A 147 1.55 26.90 2.82
N LYS A 148 1.11 26.29 3.94
CA LYS A 148 0.19 26.92 4.90
C LYS A 148 0.86 27.96 5.80
N LEU A 149 2.16 27.81 6.09
CA LEU A 149 2.95 28.75 6.90
C LEU A 149 3.48 29.96 6.11
N GLY A 150 3.11 30.08 4.82
CA GLY A 150 3.49 31.23 4.00
C GLY A 150 4.85 31.11 3.34
N GLY A 151 5.25 29.88 2.96
CA GLY A 151 6.31 29.67 1.97
C GLY A 151 6.01 30.33 0.62
#